data_AF-A0A2T6EBK3-F1
#
_entry.id   AF-A0A2T6EBK3-F1
#
_cell.length_a   1.000
_cell.length_b   1.000
_cell.length_c   1.000
_cell.angle_alpha   90.00
_cell.angle_beta   90.00
_cell.angle_gamma   90.00
#
_symmetry.space_group_name_H-M   'P 1'
#
loop_
_entity.id
_entity.type
_entity.pdbx_description
1 polymer ?
#
loop_
_entity_poly.entity_id
_entity_poly.type
_entity_poly.pdbx_seq_one_letter_code
_entity_poly.pdbx_strand_id
1 'polypeptide(L)'
;MLSEIAVLILKTAFSIVLIALIARFLAQVARANTYNPLAQTVLKITNPFLLPVRRIIPGFAGLDIAALVCVWLGQLALAMLIILVNGNNPVPHITSMAVLALLALAGLLMTVLQWSMIIVAIGSWISMGQQNPMLSFLQELVEPFVGPFRRLNLQIGMLDLSYIIAFLVLIVLRDFILGRLILQMTGILSKDGIAYATGGFMPVIGL
;
A
#
# COMPACT_ATOMS: atom_id res chain seq x y z
N MET A 1 11.42 18.59 -17.53
CA MET A 1 12.67 18.53 -16.74
C MET A 1 12.47 18.91 -15.27
N LEU A 2 12.29 20.20 -14.89
CA LEU A 2 12.13 20.57 -13.47
C LEU A 2 10.86 20.00 -12.82
N SER A 3 9.73 20.04 -13.53
CA SER A 3 8.45 19.45 -13.09
C SER A 3 8.54 17.95 -12.87
N GLU A 4 9.25 17.22 -13.74
CA GLU A 4 9.46 15.77 -13.62
C GLU A 4 10.26 15.42 -12.36
N ILE A 5 11.33 16.16 -12.07
CA ILE A 5 12.13 15.97 -10.85
C ILE A 5 11.28 16.25 -9.61
N ALA A 6 10.50 17.34 -9.61
CA ALA A 6 9.60 17.67 -8.51
C ALA A 6 8.54 16.57 -8.29
N VAL A 7 7.95 16.04 -9.37
CA VAL A 7 6.99 14.92 -9.31
C VAL A 7 7.65 13.66 -8.74
N LEU A 8 8.90 13.34 -9.13
CA LEU A 8 9.62 12.19 -8.57
C LEU A 8 9.83 12.34 -7.06
N ILE A 9 10.31 13.50 -6.62
CA ILE A 9 10.55 13.78 -5.20
C ILE A 9 9.25 13.66 -4.41
N LEU A 10 8.16 14.26 -4.90
CA LEU A 10 6.85 14.18 -4.27
C LEU A 10 6.37 12.73 -4.14
N LYS A 11 6.45 11.95 -5.22
CA LYS A 11 6.07 10.53 -5.23
C LYS A 11 6.85 9.74 -4.19
N THR A 12 8.17 9.90 -4.16
CA THR A 12 9.05 9.16 -3.23
C THR A 12 8.80 9.57 -1.78
N ALA A 13 8.65 10.87 -1.51
CA ALA A 13 8.39 11.35 -0.15
C ALA A 13 7.04 10.82 0.38
N PHE A 14 5.98 10.90 -0.44
CA PHE A 14 4.67 10.38 -0.07
C PHE A 14 4.65 8.86 0.02
N SER A 15 5.33 8.13 -0.88
CA SER A 15 5.28 6.67 -0.89
C SER A 15 5.81 6.07 0.42
N ILE A 16 6.88 6.62 0.99
CA ILE A 16 7.44 6.17 2.28
C ILE A 16 6.40 6.30 3.40
N VAL A 17 5.73 7.45 3.49
CA VAL A 17 4.71 7.71 4.53
C VAL A 17 3.47 6.82 4.31
N LEU A 18 3.00 6.72 3.07
CA LEU A 18 1.81 5.93 2.73
C LEU A 18 2.04 4.42 2.95
N ILE A 19 3.23 3.91 2.60
CA ILE A 19 3.62 2.52 2.89
C ILE A 19 3.65 2.30 4.41
N ALA A 20 4.22 3.21 5.19
CA ALA A 20 4.24 3.09 6.64
C ALA A 20 2.82 3.08 7.23
N LEU A 21 1.91 3.90 6.72
CA LEU A 21 0.50 3.92 7.15
C LEU A 21 -0.23 2.61 6.81
N ILE A 22 -0.01 2.06 5.62
CA ILE A 22 -0.55 0.74 5.25
C ILE A 22 0.06 -0.36 6.11
N ALA A 23 1.37 -0.34 6.34
CA ALA A 23 2.04 -1.30 7.22
C ALA A 23 1.47 -1.23 8.63
N ARG A 24 1.13 -0.04 9.14
CA ARG A 24 0.46 0.12 10.43
C ARG A 24 -0.93 -0.49 10.45
N PHE A 25 -1.72 -0.23 9.42
CA PHE A 25 -3.04 -0.82 9.29
C PHE A 25 -2.97 -2.36 9.27
N LEU A 26 -2.10 -2.93 8.42
CA LEU A 26 -1.91 -4.37 8.31
C LEU A 26 -1.36 -4.99 9.60
N ALA A 27 -0.40 -4.34 10.26
CA ALA A 27 0.10 -4.77 11.56
C ALA A 27 -1.01 -4.83 12.61
N GLN A 28 -1.95 -3.89 12.60
CA GLN A 28 -3.10 -3.91 13.51
C GLN A 28 -4.09 -5.02 13.15
N VAL A 29 -4.38 -5.24 11.86
CA VAL A 29 -5.22 -6.36 11.38
C VAL A 29 -4.62 -7.71 11.80
N ALA A 30 -3.30 -7.86 11.63
CA ALA A 30 -2.55 -9.05 12.02
C ALA A 30 -2.36 -9.22 13.53
N ARG A 31 -2.69 -8.18 14.33
CA ARG A 31 -2.34 -8.10 15.76
C ARG A 31 -0.84 -8.36 15.98
N ALA A 32 -0.02 -7.76 15.12
CA ALA A 32 1.43 -7.89 15.14
C ALA A 32 2.02 -7.45 16.48
N ASN A 33 3.12 -8.09 16.87
CA ASN A 33 3.79 -7.86 18.13
C ASN A 33 4.35 -6.43 18.20
N THR A 34 3.75 -5.61 19.05
CA THR A 34 4.12 -4.20 19.22
C THR A 34 5.51 -4.02 19.85
N TYR A 35 6.06 -5.05 20.52
CA TYR A 35 7.42 -5.03 21.04
C TYR A 35 8.48 -5.13 19.94
N ASN A 36 8.12 -5.56 18.73
CA ASN A 36 9.04 -5.63 17.60
C ASN A 36 9.57 -4.21 17.26
N PRO A 37 10.90 -4.00 17.14
CA PRO A 37 11.49 -2.72 16.77
C PRO A 37 10.92 -2.11 15.49
N LEU A 38 10.59 -2.93 14.48
CA LEU A 38 10.00 -2.48 13.22
C LEU A 38 8.56 -2.02 13.43
N ALA A 39 7.79 -2.74 14.24
CA ALA A 39 6.45 -2.30 14.62
C ALA A 39 6.51 -0.93 15.31
N GLN A 40 7.39 -0.74 16.29
CA GLN A 40 7.56 0.55 16.96
C GLN A 40 7.99 1.67 16.01
N THR A 41 8.84 1.36 15.02
CA THR A 41 9.26 2.33 14.00
C THR A 41 8.08 2.77 13.15
N VAL A 42 7.27 1.82 12.68
CA VAL A 42 6.02 2.09 11.95
C VAL A 42 5.09 2.96 12.79
N LEU A 43 4.90 2.66 14.09
CA LEU A 43 4.11 3.49 15.01
C LEU A 43 4.64 4.93 15.09
N LYS A 44 5.95 5.10 15.28
CA LYS A 44 6.58 6.42 15.41
C LYS A 44 6.43 7.26 14.15
N ILE A 45 6.61 6.67 12.96
CA ILE A 45 6.48 7.37 11.68
C ILE A 45 5.04 7.80 11.43
N THR A 46 4.07 6.95 11.78
CA THR A 46 2.66 7.13 11.41
C THR A 46 1.84 7.92 12.42
N ASN A 47 2.16 7.85 13.71
CA ASN A 47 1.41 8.51 14.77
C ASN A 47 1.23 10.04 14.56
N PRO A 48 2.23 10.81 14.10
CA PRO A 48 2.05 12.24 13.82
C PRO A 48 0.92 12.53 12.82
N PHE A 49 0.70 11.64 11.85
CA PHE A 49 -0.36 11.77 10.84
C PHE A 49 -1.70 11.23 11.36
N LEU A 50 -1.67 10.16 12.16
CA LEU A 50 -2.88 9.48 12.65
C LEU A 50 -3.54 10.20 13.82
N LEU A 51 -2.76 10.76 14.76
CA LEU A 51 -3.31 11.38 15.97
C LEU A 51 -4.29 12.54 15.67
N PRO A 52 -4.03 13.44 14.72
CA PRO A 52 -5.00 14.46 14.33
C PRO A 52 -6.29 13.86 13.77
N VAL A 53 -6.19 12.84 12.91
CA VAL A 53 -7.35 12.22 12.25
C VAL A 53 -8.17 11.40 13.24
N ARG A 54 -7.53 10.72 14.18
CA ARG A 54 -8.18 9.94 15.25
C ARG A 54 -9.01 10.78 16.21
N ARG A 55 -8.81 12.11 16.26
CA ARG A 55 -9.69 13.02 17.02
C ARG A 55 -11.08 13.12 16.40
N ILE A 56 -11.20 12.91 15.09
CA ILE A 56 -12.45 13.05 14.34
C ILE A 56 -13.04 11.67 14.06
N ILE A 57 -12.20 10.71 13.66
CA ILE A 57 -12.61 9.36 13.26
C ILE A 57 -12.04 8.38 14.27
N PRO A 58 -12.81 7.97 15.30
CA PRO A 58 -12.35 6.94 16.24
C PRO A 58 -12.15 5.61 15.50
N GLY A 59 -11.23 4.78 16.00
CA GLY A 59 -11.07 3.42 15.51
C GLY A 59 -12.35 2.61 15.72
N PHE A 60 -12.71 1.78 14.74
CA PHE A 60 -13.92 0.95 14.79
C PHE A 60 -13.55 -0.53 14.88
N ALA A 61 -14.13 -1.26 15.83
CA ALA A 61 -13.98 -2.72 15.97
C ALA A 61 -12.53 -3.23 16.01
N GLY A 62 -11.59 -2.44 16.55
CA GLY A 62 -10.17 -2.80 16.59
C GLY A 62 -9.42 -2.62 15.26
N LEU A 63 -10.05 -2.03 14.23
CA LEU A 63 -9.41 -1.63 12.97
C LEU A 63 -9.05 -0.14 12.99
N ASP A 64 -7.89 0.19 12.41
CA ASP A 64 -7.42 1.57 12.28
C ASP A 64 -8.02 2.25 11.04
N ILE A 65 -9.31 2.58 11.10
CA ILE A 65 -9.98 3.32 10.00
C ILE A 65 -9.28 4.66 9.74
N ALA A 66 -8.77 5.31 10.79
CA ALA A 66 -8.01 6.54 10.65
C ALA A 66 -6.78 6.36 9.75
N ALA A 67 -6.11 5.20 9.77
CA ALA A 67 -5.01 4.91 8.87
C ALA A 67 -5.43 4.82 7.41
N LEU A 68 -6.55 4.15 7.12
CA LEU A 68 -7.08 4.09 5.75
C LEU A 68 -7.47 5.48 5.25
N VAL A 69 -8.10 6.30 6.10
CA VAL A 69 -8.47 7.68 5.76
C VAL A 69 -7.23 8.54 5.54
N CYS A 70 -6.20 8.43 6.39
CA CYS A 70 -4.92 9.12 6.18
C CYS A 70 -4.27 8.74 4.86
N VAL A 71 -4.29 7.45 4.48
CA VAL A 71 -3.74 7.00 3.19
C VAL A 71 -4.54 7.59 2.04
N TRP A 72 -5.86 7.53 2.10
CA TRP A 72 -6.73 8.09 1.05
C TRP A 72 -6.53 9.59 0.87
N LEU A 73 -6.53 10.36 1.97
CA LEU A 73 -6.27 11.81 1.95
C LEU A 73 -4.84 12.12 1.49
N GLY A 74 -3.85 11.33 1.89
CA GLY A 74 -2.47 11.50 1.45
C GLY A 74 -2.31 11.26 -0.05
N GLN A 75 -3.01 10.27 -0.61
CA GLN A 75 -3.03 10.04 -2.06
C GLN A 75 -3.75 11.16 -2.81
N LEU A 76 -4.87 11.65 -2.29
CA LEU A 76 -5.56 12.81 -2.86
C LEU A 76 -4.69 14.08 -2.81
N ALA A 77 -3.94 14.29 -1.72
CA ALA A 77 -3.01 15.40 -1.60
C ALA A 77 -1.85 15.29 -2.61
N LEU A 78 -1.23 14.11 -2.73
CA LEU A 78 -0.18 13.86 -3.72
C LEU A 78 -0.69 14.12 -5.14
N ALA A 79 -1.86 13.61 -5.46
CA ALA A 79 -2.57 13.80 -6.71
C ALA A 79 -2.73 15.30 -7.06
N MET A 80 -3.20 16.12 -6.11
CA MET A 80 -3.36 17.56 -6.29
C MET A 80 -2.02 18.26 -6.52
N LEU A 81 -1.00 17.92 -5.72
CA LEU A 81 0.34 18.49 -5.86
C LEU A 81 0.97 18.18 -7.23
N ILE A 82 0.80 16.96 -7.74
CA ILE A 82 1.30 16.58 -9.06
C ILE A 82 0.64 17.42 -10.17
N ILE A 83 -0.68 17.64 -10.12
CA ILE A 83 -1.38 18.44 -11.14
C ILE A 83 -0.91 19.91 -11.08
N LEU A 84 -0.75 20.46 -9.87
CA LEU A 84 -0.26 21.83 -9.66
C LEU A 84 1.18 22.02 -10.16
N VAL A 85 2.08 21.07 -9.88
CA VAL A 85 3.47 21.11 -10.37
C VAL A 85 3.55 21.07 -11.90
N ASN A 86 2.56 20.46 -12.55
CA ASN A 86 2.44 20.45 -14.00
C ASN A 86 1.72 21.70 -14.58
N GLY A 87 1.41 22.69 -13.75
CA GLY A 87 0.80 23.96 -14.18
C GLY A 87 -0.70 23.89 -14.45
N ASN A 88 -1.37 22.81 -14.04
CA ASN A 88 -2.81 22.61 -14.26
C ASN A 88 -3.61 22.90 -12.98
N ASN A 89 -4.89 23.23 -13.13
CA ASN A 89 -5.80 23.41 -11.99
C ASN A 89 -6.36 22.04 -11.52
N PRO A 90 -6.15 21.61 -10.27
CA PRO A 90 -6.67 20.34 -9.76
C PRO A 90 -8.16 20.36 -9.43
N VAL A 91 -8.75 21.53 -9.17
CA VAL A 91 -10.13 21.66 -8.64
C VAL A 91 -11.19 21.01 -9.53
N PRO A 92 -11.18 21.16 -10.87
CA PRO A 92 -12.16 20.51 -11.75
C PRO A 92 -12.13 18.97 -11.69
N HIS A 93 -11.04 18.39 -11.21
CA HIS A 93 -10.79 16.95 -11.22
C HIS A 93 -10.88 16.30 -9.83
N ILE A 94 -11.31 17.06 -8.81
CA ILE A 94 -11.27 16.59 -7.42
C ILE A 94 -12.07 15.31 -7.19
N THR A 95 -13.23 15.18 -7.83
CA THR A 95 -14.11 14.00 -7.69
C THR A 95 -13.47 12.75 -8.28
N SER A 96 -12.92 12.84 -9.49
CA SER A 96 -12.24 11.72 -10.14
C SER A 96 -10.95 11.35 -9.42
N MET A 97 -10.23 12.33 -8.87
CA MET A 97 -9.04 12.09 -8.05
C MET A 97 -9.39 11.41 -6.73
N ALA A 98 -10.49 11.79 -6.09
CA ALA A 98 -10.99 11.16 -4.87
C ALA A 98 -11.33 9.67 -5.10
N VAL A 99 -11.99 9.35 -6.22
CA VAL A 99 -12.28 7.97 -6.63
C VAL A 99 -10.99 7.19 -6.95
N LEU A 100 -10.09 7.78 -7.74
CA LEU A 100 -8.80 7.15 -8.07
C LEU A 100 -7.91 6.94 -6.84
N ALA A 101 -7.94 7.85 -5.86
CA ALA A 101 -7.23 7.70 -4.59
C ALA A 101 -7.79 6.53 -3.76
N LEU A 102 -9.08 6.22 -3.88
CA LEU A 102 -9.64 5.03 -3.21
C LEU A 102 -9.12 3.74 -3.87
N LEU A 103 -9.07 3.70 -5.20
CA LEU A 103 -8.51 2.57 -5.95
C LEU A 103 -7.00 2.42 -5.71
N ALA A 104 -6.26 3.53 -5.66
CA ALA A 104 -4.83 3.52 -5.39
C ALA A 104 -4.51 3.16 -3.93
N LEU A 105 -5.42 3.39 -2.97
CA LEU A 105 -5.30 2.84 -1.61
C LEU A 105 -5.34 1.31 -1.65
N ALA A 106 -6.32 0.74 -2.34
CA ALA A 106 -6.42 -0.72 -2.50
C ALA A 106 -5.18 -1.28 -3.20
N GLY A 107 -4.70 -0.60 -4.26
CA GLY A 107 -3.46 -0.96 -4.95
C GLY A 107 -2.25 -0.94 -4.03
N LEU A 108 -2.09 0.12 -3.23
CA LEU A 108 -0.99 0.22 -2.28
C LEU A 108 -1.03 -0.88 -1.21
N LEU A 109 -2.21 -1.21 -0.70
CA LEU A 109 -2.38 -2.32 0.25
C LEU A 109 -1.89 -3.63 -0.36
N MET A 110 -2.31 -3.94 -1.58
CA MET A 110 -1.86 -5.14 -2.30
C MET A 110 -0.36 -5.10 -2.56
N THR A 111 0.22 -3.97 -2.95
CA THR A 111 1.66 -3.85 -3.20
C THR A 111 2.48 -4.06 -1.92
N VAL A 112 2.05 -3.52 -0.78
CA VAL A 112 2.73 -3.76 0.50
C VAL A 112 2.68 -5.24 0.89
N LEU A 113 1.53 -5.91 0.76
CA LEU A 113 1.42 -7.35 1.00
C LEU A 113 2.33 -8.15 0.04
N GLN A 114 2.34 -7.78 -1.24
CA GLN A 114 3.13 -8.45 -2.26
C GLN A 114 4.62 -8.41 -1.96
N TRP A 115 5.17 -7.22 -1.73
CA TRP A 115 6.59 -7.06 -1.39
C TRP A 115 6.93 -7.73 -0.06
N SER A 116 6.03 -7.64 0.93
CA SER A 116 6.23 -8.33 2.21
C SER A 116 6.33 -9.85 2.02
N MET A 117 5.45 -10.46 1.21
CA MET A 117 5.51 -11.89 0.90
C MET A 117 6.78 -12.27 0.14
N ILE A 118 7.23 -11.46 -0.83
CA ILE A 118 8.51 -11.71 -1.52
C ILE A 118 9.67 -11.70 -0.53
N ILE A 119 9.76 -10.65 0.31
CA ILE A 119 10.83 -10.49 1.30
C ILE A 119 10.82 -11.67 2.28
N VAL A 120 9.64 -12.12 2.72
CA VAL A 120 9.52 -13.26 3.63
C VAL A 120 9.90 -14.58 2.96
N ALA A 121 9.44 -14.82 1.73
CA ALA A 121 9.75 -16.02 0.97
C ALA A 121 11.26 -16.14 0.72
N ILE A 122 11.89 -15.07 0.22
CA ILE A 122 13.34 -15.01 -0.01
C ILE A 122 14.10 -15.08 1.32
N GLY A 123 13.66 -14.32 2.33
CA GLY A 123 14.29 -14.28 3.65
C GLY A 123 14.30 -15.64 4.35
N SER A 124 13.25 -16.44 4.18
CA SER A 124 13.16 -17.79 4.74
C SER A 124 14.27 -18.74 4.24
N TRP A 125 14.82 -18.49 3.05
CA TRP A 125 15.95 -19.25 2.52
C TRP A 125 17.30 -18.76 3.05
N ILE A 126 17.42 -17.47 3.33
CA ILE A 126 18.70 -16.84 3.68
C ILE A 126 18.95 -16.88 5.20
N SER A 127 17.95 -16.61 6.03
CA SER A 127 18.14 -16.36 7.46
C SER A 127 18.15 -17.61 8.35
N MET A 128 18.78 -18.71 7.89
CA MET A 128 18.81 -19.98 8.63
C MET A 128 19.35 -19.78 10.06
N GLY A 129 18.47 -19.88 11.07
CA GLY A 129 18.83 -19.89 12.50
C GLY A 129 18.99 -18.53 13.20
N GLN A 130 18.84 -17.39 12.52
CA GLN A 130 18.93 -16.07 13.15
C GLN A 130 17.57 -15.38 13.23
N GLN A 131 17.22 -14.87 14.42
CA GLN A 131 16.02 -14.07 14.61
C GLN A 131 16.21 -12.69 13.99
N ASN A 132 15.59 -12.43 12.83
CA ASN A 132 15.57 -11.12 12.19
C ASN A 132 14.26 -10.39 12.52
N PRO A 133 14.28 -9.27 13.27
CA PRO A 133 13.08 -8.52 13.64
C PRO A 133 12.24 -8.05 12.45
N MET A 134 12.87 -7.74 11.32
CA MET A 134 12.14 -7.34 10.12
C MET A 134 11.41 -8.52 9.50
N LEU A 135 12.04 -9.69 9.44
CA LEU A 135 11.41 -10.89 8.89
C LEU A 135 10.21 -11.33 9.74
N SER A 136 10.34 -11.33 11.07
CA SER A 136 9.23 -11.69 11.96
C SER A 136 8.07 -10.69 11.87
N PHE A 137 8.36 -9.39 11.77
CA PHE A 137 7.33 -8.37 11.57
C PHE A 137 6.57 -8.56 10.25
N LEU A 138 7.29 -8.81 9.16
CA LEU A 138 6.67 -9.01 7.85
C LEU A 138 5.89 -10.31 7.76
N GLN A 139 6.36 -11.38 8.42
CA GLN A 139 5.62 -12.64 8.55
C GLN A 139 4.28 -12.43 9.24
N GLU A 140 4.27 -11.72 10.37
CA GLU A 140 3.03 -11.36 11.07
C GLU A 140 2.12 -10.50 10.17
N LEU A 141 2.69 -9.49 9.51
CA LEU A 141 1.95 -8.55 8.67
C LEU A 141 1.18 -9.23 7.53
N VAL A 142 1.77 -10.25 6.89
CA VAL A 142 1.12 -10.99 5.79
C VAL A 142 0.25 -12.16 6.26
N GLU A 143 0.35 -12.56 7.52
CA GLU A 143 -0.33 -13.74 8.08
C GLU A 143 -1.85 -13.76 7.86
N PRO A 144 -2.60 -12.65 8.03
CA PRO A 144 -4.05 -12.67 7.76
C PRO A 144 -4.41 -13.07 6.34
N PHE A 145 -3.50 -12.81 5.38
CA PHE A 145 -3.69 -13.13 3.98
C PHE A 145 -3.09 -14.50 3.61
N VAL A 146 -1.92 -14.86 4.15
CA VAL A 146 -1.21 -16.11 3.85
C VAL A 146 -1.76 -17.30 4.65
N GLY A 147 -2.17 -17.09 5.90
CA GLY A 147 -2.64 -18.11 6.83
C GLY A 147 -3.74 -19.03 6.29
N PRO A 148 -4.76 -18.53 5.57
CA PRO A 148 -5.74 -19.38 4.91
C PRO A 148 -5.14 -20.41 3.94
N PHE A 149 -4.05 -20.07 3.24
CA PHE A 149 -3.38 -20.97 2.29
C PHE A 149 -2.50 -22.01 2.98
N ARG A 150 -2.07 -21.79 4.22
CA ARG A 150 -1.31 -22.79 4.99
C ARG A 150 -2.10 -24.06 5.27
N ARG A 151 -3.44 -23.99 5.21
CA ARG A 151 -4.31 -25.17 5.31
C ARG A 151 -4.13 -26.17 4.17
N LEU A 152 -3.48 -25.77 3.08
CA LEU A 152 -3.17 -26.65 1.95
C LEU A 152 -1.93 -27.53 2.21
N ASN A 153 -1.21 -27.33 3.32
CA ASN A 153 -0.02 -28.11 3.72
C ASN A 153 1.07 -28.19 2.63
N LEU A 154 1.31 -27.09 1.92
CA LEU A 154 2.27 -27.02 0.81
C LEU A 154 3.71 -26.74 1.28
N GLN A 155 4.07 -27.28 2.43
CA GLN A 155 5.41 -27.11 2.99
C GLN A 155 6.34 -28.14 2.34
N ILE A 156 7.39 -27.68 1.65
CA ILE A 156 8.42 -28.55 1.07
C ILE A 156 9.74 -28.28 1.81
N GLY A 157 10.08 -29.17 2.75
CA GLY A 157 11.21 -28.94 3.66
C GLY A 157 10.97 -27.70 4.52
N MET A 158 11.89 -26.72 4.45
CA MET A 158 11.79 -25.43 5.16
C MET A 158 11.07 -24.34 4.34
N LEU A 159 10.66 -24.64 3.11
CA LEU A 159 10.03 -23.69 2.19
C LEU A 159 8.52 -23.74 2.35
N ASP A 160 7.92 -22.60 2.73
CA ASP A 160 6.47 -22.43 2.79
C ASP A 160 5.93 -21.94 1.42
N LEU A 161 5.43 -22.84 0.58
CA LEU A 161 4.85 -22.47 -0.72
C LEU A 161 3.54 -21.67 -0.57
N SER A 162 2.98 -21.56 0.63
CA SER A 162 1.75 -20.78 0.87
C SER A 162 1.96 -19.32 0.48
N TYR A 163 3.17 -18.77 0.65
CA TYR A 163 3.50 -17.41 0.19
C TYR A 163 3.41 -17.28 -1.33
N ILE A 164 3.82 -18.29 -2.10
CA ILE A 164 3.75 -18.27 -3.57
C ILE A 164 2.30 -18.32 -4.03
N ILE A 165 1.47 -19.19 -3.44
CA ILE A 165 0.05 -19.27 -3.80
C ILE A 165 -0.68 -17.98 -3.42
N ALA A 166 -0.46 -17.48 -2.21
CA ALA A 166 -1.04 -16.22 -1.76
C ALA A 166 -0.63 -15.07 -2.70
N PHE A 167 0.65 -15.00 -3.06
CA PHE A 167 1.18 -14.03 -4.02
C PHE A 167 0.49 -14.12 -5.39
N LEU A 168 0.31 -15.33 -5.93
CA LEU A 168 -0.38 -15.53 -7.21
C LEU A 168 -1.84 -15.07 -7.14
N VAL A 169 -2.56 -15.43 -6.08
CA VAL A 169 -3.93 -14.96 -5.86
C VAL A 169 -3.98 -13.43 -5.77
N LEU A 170 -3.02 -12.82 -5.07
CA LEU A 170 -2.94 -11.37 -4.94
C LEU A 170 -2.67 -10.69 -6.29
N ILE A 171 -1.80 -11.25 -7.15
CA ILE A 171 -1.59 -10.77 -8.51
C ILE A 171 -2.87 -10.82 -9.31
N VAL A 172 -3.60 -11.94 -9.27
CA VAL A 172 -4.86 -12.08 -9.99
C VAL A 172 -5.88 -11.05 -9.50
N LEU A 173 -6.03 -10.88 -8.19
CA LEU A 173 -6.93 -9.87 -7.62
C LEU A 173 -6.52 -8.45 -8.06
N ARG A 174 -5.24 -8.12 -8.01
CA ARG A 174 -4.71 -6.80 -8.37
C ARG A 174 -4.91 -6.50 -9.86
N ASP A 175 -4.41 -7.36 -10.74
CA ASP A 175 -4.35 -7.08 -12.17
C ASP A 175 -5.71 -7.26 -12.84
N PHE A 176 -6.49 -8.25 -12.39
CA PHE A 176 -7.81 -8.50 -12.97
C PHE A 176 -8.88 -7.57 -12.42
N ILE A 177 -8.90 -7.26 -11.12
CA ILE A 177 -9.95 -6.42 -10.53
C ILE A 177 -9.53 -4.95 -10.60
N LEU A 178 -8.44 -4.57 -9.92
CA LEU A 178 -8.03 -3.17 -9.86
C LEU A 178 -7.58 -2.67 -11.23
N GLY A 179 -6.76 -3.43 -11.96
CA GLY A 179 -6.30 -3.06 -13.29
C GLY A 179 -7.46 -2.73 -14.25
N ARG A 180 -8.48 -3.60 -14.30
CA ARG A 180 -9.68 -3.36 -15.14
C ARG A 180 -10.47 -2.13 -14.68
N LEU A 181 -10.70 -1.96 -13.38
CA LEU A 181 -11.43 -0.81 -12.86
C LEU A 181 -10.70 0.50 -13.15
N ILE A 182 -9.38 0.53 -12.96
CA ILE A 182 -8.55 1.71 -13.24
C ILE A 182 -8.60 2.06 -14.72
N LEU A 183 -8.45 1.08 -15.62
CA LEU A 183 -8.52 1.31 -17.07
C LEU A 183 -9.88 1.85 -17.51
N GLN A 184 -10.97 1.38 -16.91
CA GLN A 184 -12.30 1.94 -17.17
C GLN A 184 -12.40 3.40 -16.71
N MET A 185 -11.94 3.69 -15.49
CA MET A 185 -11.99 5.05 -14.94
C MET A 185 -11.09 6.00 -15.74
N THR A 186 -9.85 5.61 -16.06
CA THR A 186 -8.94 6.45 -16.86
C THR A 186 -9.39 6.59 -18.32
N GLY A 187 -10.03 5.57 -18.89
CA GLY A 187 -10.62 5.62 -20.21
C GLY A 187 -11.82 6.58 -20.30
N ILE A 188 -12.66 6.62 -19.26
CA ILE A 188 -13.74 7.63 -19.15
C ILE A 188 -13.12 9.03 -19.08
N LEU A 189 -12.15 9.20 -18.20
CA LEU A 189 -11.51 10.48 -17.96
C LEU A 189 -10.70 11.02 -19.15
N SER A 190 -10.09 10.13 -19.93
CA SER A 190 -9.38 10.46 -21.17
C SER A 190 -10.33 10.97 -22.25
N LYS A 191 -11.55 10.40 -22.35
CA LYS A 191 -12.59 10.87 -23.28
C LYS A 191 -13.08 12.28 -22.95
N ASP A 192 -13.00 12.68 -21.69
CA ASP A 192 -13.38 14.02 -21.22
C ASP A 192 -12.28 15.08 -21.42
N GLY A 193 -11.23 14.76 -22.20
CA GLY A 193 -10.09 15.66 -22.45
C GLY A 193 -9.11 15.76 -21.27
N ILE A 194 -9.32 14.97 -20.21
CA ILE A 194 -8.44 14.91 -19.07
C ILE A 194 -7.40 13.85 -19.35
N ALA A 195 -6.32 14.24 -20.02
CA ALA A 195 -5.13 13.41 -20.15
C ALA A 195 -4.49 13.28 -18.76
N TYR A 196 -5.04 12.40 -17.92
CA TYR A 196 -4.29 11.86 -16.79
C TYR A 196 -3.05 11.26 -17.40
N ALA A 197 -1.91 11.89 -17.17
CA ALA A 197 -0.61 11.34 -17.46
C ALA A 197 -0.56 9.95 -16.80
N THR A 198 -0.85 8.93 -17.59
CA THR A 198 -1.01 7.53 -17.19
C THR A 198 0.30 6.95 -16.68
N GLY A 199 1.44 7.64 -16.90
CA GLY A 199 2.73 7.35 -16.26
C GLY A 199 2.94 8.00 -14.88
N GLY A 200 2.01 8.85 -14.43
CA GLY A 200 2.16 9.73 -13.28
C GLY A 200 1.57 9.17 -11.98
N PHE A 201 0.33 8.68 -12.01
CA PHE A 201 -0.38 8.32 -10.76
C PHE A 201 0.01 6.95 -10.19
N MET A 202 0.56 6.06 -11.02
CA MET A 202 0.84 4.69 -10.62
C MET A 202 2.32 4.33 -10.82
N PRO A 203 3.22 4.84 -9.96
CA PRO A 203 4.54 4.24 -9.78
C PRO A 203 4.49 2.99 -8.88
N VAL A 204 3.33 2.61 -8.33
CA VAL A 204 3.20 1.47 -7.41
C VAL A 204 2.77 0.17 -8.13
N ILE A 205 2.42 0.28 -9.43
CA ILE A 205 2.02 -0.84 -10.29
C ILE A 205 3.13 -1.21 -11.30
N GLY A 206 4.11 -0.33 -11.51
CA GLY A 206 5.27 -0.58 -12.35
C GLY A 206 6.53 -0.77 -11.52
N LEU A 207 6.91 -2.04 -11.36
CA LEU A 207 8.04 -2.58 -10.57
C LEU A 207 7.79 -2.63 -9.07
#